data_AF-A0A350AEK0-F1
#
_entry.id   AF-A0A350AEK0-F1
#
_cell.length_a   1.000
_cell.length_b   1.000
_cell.length_c   1.000
_cell.angle_alpha   90.00
_cell.angle_beta   90.00
_cell.angle_gamma   90.00
#
_symmetry.space_group_name_H-M   'P 1'
#
loop_
_entity.id
_entity.type
_entity.pdbx_description
1 polymer ?
#
loop_
_entity_poly.entity_id
_entity_poly.type
_entity_poly.pdbx_seq_one_letter_code
_entity_poly.pdbx_strand_id
1 'polypeptide(L)' 'MDRILIIGASGGIGTALAAQAQARGAQVVRLSRSADGIDVTDDASVASVMGRLEGAFDAILVAT' A
#
# COMPACT_ATOMS: atom_id res chain seq x y z
N MET A 1 17.43 1.40 2.92
CA MET A 1 16.38 2.27 2.34
C MET A 1 15.10 1.52 2.59
N ASP A 2 14.23 2.03 3.47
CA ASP A 2 13.06 1.27 3.92
C ASP A 2 12.06 1.12 2.77
N ARG A 3 11.50 -0.08 2.60
CA ARG A 3 10.45 -0.38 1.64
C ARG A 3 9.13 -0.56 2.38
N ILE A 4 8.18 0.32 2.10
CA ILE A 4 6.92 0.42 2.86
C ILE A 4 5.73 0.18 1.95
N LEU A 5 4.83 -0.72 2.34
CA LEU A 5 3.53 -0.92 1.70
C LEU A 5 2.46 -0.12 2.44
N ILE A 6 1.66 0.65 1.70
CA ILE A 6 0.52 1.38 2.24
C ILE A 6 -0.74 1.00 1.48
N ILE A 7 -1.70 0.38 2.17
CA ILE A 7 -3.02 0.01 1.64
C ILE A 7 -4.03 1.08 2.09
N GLY A 8 -4.91 1.52 1.20
CA GLY A 8 -5.73 2.71 1.41
C GLY A 8 -5.00 4.01 1.06
N ALA A 9 -3.97 3.93 0.20
CA ALA A 9 -3.08 5.04 -0.11
C ALA A 9 -3.73 6.22 -0.88
N SER A 10 -4.97 6.05 -1.37
CA SER A 10 -5.77 7.10 -1.99
C SER A 10 -6.62 7.90 -0.98
N GLY A 11 -6.79 7.40 0.25
CA GLY A 11 -7.48 8.10 1.32
C GLY A 11 -6.63 9.23 1.93
N GLY A 12 -7.23 10.07 2.77
CA GLY A 12 -6.53 11.21 3.37
C GLY A 12 -5.32 10.81 4.22
N ILE A 13 -5.52 9.84 5.14
CA ILE A 13 -4.44 9.33 6.00
C ILE A 13 -3.38 8.59 5.17
N GLY A 14 -3.79 7.69 4.29
CA GLY A 14 -2.86 6.94 3.43
C GLY A 14 -2.01 7.86 2.53
N THR A 15 -2.61 8.93 2.00
CA THR A 15 -1.90 9.94 1.21
C THR A 15 -0.84 10.65 2.04
N ALA A 16 -1.20 11.10 3.25
CA ALA A 16 -0.29 11.80 4.15
C ALA A 16 0.87 10.90 4.63
N LEU A 17 0.58 9.65 4.99
CA LEU A 17 1.59 8.67 5.40
C LEU A 17 2.59 8.40 4.28
N ALA A 18 2.09 8.18 3.07
CA ALA A 18 2.94 7.90 1.92
C ALA A 18 3.81 9.10 1.54
N ALA A 19 3.26 10.32 1.55
CA ALA A 19 4.04 11.54 1.32
C ALA A 19 5.17 11.69 2.36
N GLN A 20 4.86 11.44 3.63
CA GLN A 20 5.85 11.55 4.70
C GLN A 20 6.93 10.46 4.64
N ALA A 21 6.55 9.22 4.31
CA ALA A 21 7.49 8.13 4.10
C ALA A 21 8.43 8.41 2.92
N GLN A 22 7.89 8.89 1.80
CA GLN A 22 8.68 9.30 0.63
C GLN A 22 9.64 10.44 0.98
N ALA A 23 9.19 11.46 1.74
CA ALA A 23 10.03 12.57 2.18
C ALA A 23 11.20 12.13 3.08
N ARG A 24 11.06 11.00 3.77
CA ARG A 24 12.13 10.36 4.57
C ARG A 24 13.04 9.45 3.75
N GLY A 25 12.82 9.33 2.45
CA GLY A 25 13.59 8.47 1.56
C GLY A 25 13.15 7.01 1.58
N ALA A 26 11.93 6.68 2.02
CA ALA A 26 11.42 5.32 1.87
C ALA A 26 10.97 5.05 0.42
N GLN A 27 11.14 3.81 -0.04
CA GLN A 27 10.47 3.30 -1.23
C GLN A 27 9.04 2.92 -0.87
N VAL A 28 8.06 3.71 -1.32
CA VAL A 28 6.65 3.49 -0.97
C VAL A 28 5.90 2.79 -2.10
N VAL A 29 5.34 1.62 -1.79
CA VAL A 29 4.36 0.92 -2.61
C VAL A 29 2.97 1.30 -2.11
N ARG A 30 2.10 1.75 -3.00
CA ARG A 30 0.77 2.26 -2.68
C ARG A 30 -0.24 1.32 -3.29
N LEU A 31 -1.25 0.94 -2.50
CA LEU A 31 -2.40 0.18 -2.96
C LEU A 31 -3.70 0.85 -2.51
N SER A 32 -4.73 0.77 -3.33
CA SER A 32 -6.08 1.23 -3.03
C SER A 32 -7.12 0.47 -3.85
N ARG A 33 -8.37 0.45 -3.38
CA ARG A 33 -9.49 -0.14 -4.13
C ARG A 33 -9.67 0.53 -5.50
N SER A 34 -9.63 1.86 -5.53
CA SER A 34 -9.94 2.63 -6.74
C SER A 34 -8.85 2.57 -7.80
N ALA A 35 -7.57 2.51 -7.41
CA ALA A 35 -6.46 2.52 -8.37
C ALA A 35 -5.95 1.11 -8.72
N ASP A 36 -5.96 0.19 -7.76
CA ASP A 36 -5.28 -1.10 -7.87
C ASP A 36 -6.23 -2.29 -7.85
N GLY A 37 -7.50 -2.05 -7.51
CA GLY A 37 -8.55 -3.07 -7.47
C GLY A 37 -8.52 -3.95 -6.23
N ILE A 38 -7.75 -3.60 -5.19
CA ILE A 38 -7.76 -4.35 -3.92
C ILE A 38 -9.00 -3.97 -3.10
N ASP A 39 -9.96 -4.88 -3.06
CA ASP A 39 -11.10 -4.79 -2.15
C ASP A 39 -10.91 -5.80 -1.02
N VAL A 40 -10.71 -5.30 0.20
CA VAL A 40 -10.46 -6.15 1.39
C VAL A 40 -11.65 -7.05 1.75
N THR A 41 -12.83 -6.79 1.18
CA THR A 41 -14.03 -7.63 1.34
C THR A 41 -14.14 -8.75 0.30
N ASP A 42 -13.29 -8.73 -0.72
CA ASP A 42 -13.21 -9.74 -1.78
C ASP A 42 -11.84 -10.45 -1.77
N ASP A 43 -11.84 -11.70 -1.30
CA ASP A 43 -10.66 -12.55 -1.19
C ASP A 43 -9.92 -12.74 -2.52
N ALA A 44 -10.65 -12.87 -3.64
CA ALA A 44 -10.02 -13.07 -4.95
C ALA A 44 -9.24 -11.82 -5.39
N SER A 45 -9.76 -10.63 -5.08
CA SER A 45 -9.08 -9.37 -5.35
C SER A 45 -7.79 -9.25 -4.51
N VAL A 46 -7.83 -9.66 -3.24
CA VAL A 46 -6.66 -9.64 -2.35
C VAL A 46 -5.59 -10.60 -2.85
N ALA A 47 -5.95 -11.85 -3.15
CA ALA A 47 -5.02 -12.84 -3.68
C ALA A 47 -4.35 -12.36 -4.98
N SER A 48 -5.13 -11.80 -5.90
CA SER A 48 -4.63 -11.26 -7.17
C SER A 48 -3.68 -10.08 -6.96
N VAL A 49 -4.03 -9.11 -6.12
CA VAL A 49 -3.18 -7.92 -5.90
C VAL A 49 -1.92 -8.29 -5.12
N MET A 50 -2.04 -9.07 -4.06
CA MET A 50 -0.91 -9.46 -3.22
C MET A 50 0.05 -10.40 -3.95
N GLY A 51 -0.45 -11.29 -4.81
CA GLY A 51 0.39 -12.18 -5.62
C GLY A 51 1.27 -11.48 -6.64
N ARG A 52 1.01 -10.20 -6.95
CA ARG A 52 1.85 -9.36 -7.81
C ARG A 52 2.94 -8.61 -7.04
N LEU A 53 2.91 -8.62 -5.71
CA LEU A 53 3.92 -7.97 -4.89
C LEU A 53 5.11 -8.90 -4.70
N GLU A 54 6.30 -8.39 -5.01
CA GLU A 54 7.55 -9.12 -4.83
C GLU A 54 8.40 -8.49 -3.72
N GLY A 55 9.20 -9.32 -3.07
CA GLY A 55 10.17 -8.91 -2.05
C GLY A 55 9.56 -8.54 -0.70
N ALA A 56 10.43 -8.39 0.30
CA ALA A 56 10.03 -8.01 1.66
C ALA A 56 9.66 -6.53 1.78
N PHE A 57 8.91 -6.21 2.83
CA PHE A 57 8.64 -4.85 3.27
C PHE A 57 9.12 -4.70 4.71
N ASP A 58 9.71 -3.55 5.02
CA ASP A 58 10.12 -3.20 6.37
C ASP A 58 8.91 -2.75 7.22
N ALA A 59 7.86 -2.24 6.55
CA ALA A 59 6.58 -1.92 7.18
C ALA A 59 5.41 -2.07 6.22
N ILE A 60 4.26 -2.46 6.76
CA ILE A 60 2.98 -2.51 6.06
C ILE A 60 1.96 -1.73 6.88
N LEU A 61 1.32 -0.73 6.27
CA LEU A 61 0.28 0.09 6.90
C LEU A 61 -1.04 -0.08 6.17
N VAL A 62 -2.12 -0.27 6.94
CA VAL A 62 -3.50 -0.38 6.44
C VAL A 62 -4.27 0.84 6.92
N ALA A 63 -4.60 1.75 6.00
CA ALA A 63 -5.28 3.02 6.25
C ALA A 63 -6.60 3.11 5.47
N THR A 64 -7.35 1.99 5.45
CA THR A 64 -8.60 1.78 4.68
C THR A 64 -9.79 2.49 5.29
#